data_AF-A0A4Z2J4J6-F1
#
_entry.id   AF-A0A4Z2J4J6-F1
#
_cell.length_a   1.000
_cell.length_b   1.000
_cell.length_c   1.000
_cell.angle_alpha   90.00
_cell.angle_beta   90.00
_cell.angle_gamma   90.00
#
_symmetry.space_group_name_H-M   'P 1'
#
loop_
_entity.id
_entity.type
_entity.pdbx_description
1 polymer ?
#
loop_
_entity_poly.entity_id
_entity_poly.type
_entity_poly.pdbx_seq_one_letter_code
_entity_poly.pdbx_strand_id
1 'polypeptide(L)'
;MRGTVKKTAPAQQEGYAGRGQRGHAHNSNTTEDVEVNFPHHLYSQASKASAEDKLRFTIQILEEMAALFEKDHKNASWEENTVDHFLIVVTQQADGLHSCIKSHGHKKQNKKLRMYFKRLSHIMEQMGHSAESWELIRKEMKTHLMRADQLASSLLTN
;
A
#
# COMPACT_ATOMS: atom_id res chain seq x y z
N MET A 1 -6.63 -29.84 -78.95
CA MET A 1 -5.48 -29.67 -79.86
C MET A 1 -4.90 -28.26 -79.67
N ARG A 2 -3.57 -28.12 -79.91
CA ARG A 2 -2.66 -26.98 -79.62
C ARG A 2 -2.16 -27.01 -78.17
N GLY A 3 -0.89 -27.30 -77.86
CA GLY A 3 0.37 -26.84 -78.47
C GLY A 3 0.67 -25.42 -77.96
N THR A 4 1.81 -25.02 -77.39
CA THR A 4 3.19 -25.54 -77.43
C THR A 4 3.98 -24.82 -76.31
N VAL A 5 5.05 -25.45 -75.82
CA VAL A 5 6.06 -24.94 -74.87
C VAL A 5 6.94 -23.85 -75.50
N LYS A 6 7.40 -22.86 -74.73
CA LYS A 6 8.77 -22.29 -74.85
C LYS A 6 9.30 -21.79 -73.48
N LYS A 7 10.44 -22.38 -73.07
CA LYS A 7 11.38 -21.90 -72.04
C LYS A 7 12.00 -20.56 -72.47
N THR A 8 12.48 -19.74 -71.52
CA THR A 8 13.89 -19.29 -71.29
C THR A 8 13.94 -18.29 -70.10
N ALA A 9 14.95 -18.38 -69.23
CA ALA A 9 15.22 -17.54 -68.03
C ALA A 9 16.34 -16.50 -68.32
N PRO A 10 16.98 -15.77 -67.36
CA PRO A 10 16.62 -15.29 -66.00
C PRO A 10 16.87 -13.74 -65.83
N ALA A 11 16.54 -13.12 -64.68
CA ALA A 11 17.34 -12.05 -64.02
C ALA A 11 16.66 -11.39 -62.80
N GLN A 12 17.49 -11.19 -61.76
CA GLN A 12 17.47 -10.24 -60.62
C GLN A 12 16.17 -9.83 -59.88
N GLN A 13 16.04 -10.38 -58.67
CA GLN A 13 16.06 -9.71 -57.35
C GLN A 13 15.66 -8.22 -57.25
N GLU A 14 14.61 -7.91 -56.47
CA GLU A 14 14.59 -6.83 -55.47
C GLU A 14 13.30 -6.83 -54.60
N GLY A 15 13.45 -6.57 -53.30
CA GLY A 15 12.47 -5.86 -52.47
C GLY A 15 11.29 -6.62 -51.86
N TYR A 16 11.50 -7.29 -50.72
CA TYR A 16 10.40 -7.54 -49.78
C TYR A 16 10.09 -6.25 -48.99
N ALA A 17 8.90 -5.69 -49.19
CA ALA A 17 8.31 -4.72 -48.26
C ALA A 17 6.84 -5.11 -48.02
N GLY A 18 6.66 -6.07 -47.11
CA GLY A 18 5.35 -6.51 -46.63
C GLY A 18 4.79 -5.55 -45.59
N ARG A 19 3.59 -5.04 -45.91
CA ARG A 19 2.40 -4.94 -45.05
C ARG A 19 2.57 -4.31 -43.65
N GLY A 20 1.96 -3.14 -43.50
CA GLY A 20 1.85 -2.42 -42.24
C GLY A 20 1.28 -3.26 -41.09
N GLN A 21 1.84 -3.05 -39.91
CA GLN A 21 1.29 -3.46 -38.63
C GLN A 21 1.07 -2.21 -37.78
N ARG A 22 -0.18 -2.01 -37.37
CA ARG A 22 -0.58 -1.08 -36.32
C ARG A 22 -1.18 -1.94 -35.20
N GLY A 23 -0.74 -1.72 -33.97
CA GLY A 23 -1.16 -2.44 -32.76
C GLY A 23 -0.18 -3.58 -32.44
N HIS A 24 0.46 -3.66 -31.29
CA HIS A 24 0.13 -3.13 -29.97
C HIS A 24 1.37 -2.47 -29.37
N ALA A 25 1.22 -1.22 -28.92
CA ALA A 25 2.09 -0.74 -27.86
C ALA A 25 1.76 -1.61 -26.64
N HIS A 26 2.66 -2.54 -26.30
CA HIS A 26 2.75 -3.04 -24.95
C HIS A 26 3.08 -1.79 -24.13
N ASN A 27 2.06 -1.18 -23.51
CA ASN A 27 2.34 -0.30 -22.40
C ASN A 27 2.91 -1.27 -21.37
N SER A 28 4.24 -1.33 -21.29
CA SER A 28 4.86 -1.74 -20.06
C SER A 28 4.21 -0.82 -19.03
N ASN A 29 3.31 -1.36 -18.21
CA ASN A 29 3.02 -0.74 -16.93
C ASN A 29 4.39 -0.77 -16.25
N THR A 30 5.16 0.28 -16.49
CA THR A 30 6.13 0.76 -15.53
C THR A 30 5.35 0.78 -14.23
N THR A 31 5.64 -0.17 -13.36
CA THR A 31 5.57 0.05 -11.92
C THR A 31 6.37 1.32 -11.69
N GLU A 32 5.73 2.46 -11.90
CA GLU A 32 6.06 3.66 -11.17
C GLU A 32 6.05 3.19 -9.74
N ASP A 33 7.25 3.14 -9.19
CA ASP A 33 7.54 2.89 -7.79
C ASP A 33 6.51 3.67 -6.98
N VAL A 34 5.44 3.02 -6.53
CA VAL A 34 4.40 3.70 -5.75
C VAL A 34 4.95 3.80 -4.34
N GLU A 35 6.02 4.59 -4.20
CA GLU A 35 6.69 4.85 -2.94
C GLU A 35 5.78 5.79 -2.13
N VAL A 36 4.98 5.19 -1.26
CA VAL A 36 4.22 5.96 -0.27
C VAL A 36 5.18 6.39 0.82
N ASN A 37 5.68 7.62 0.68
CA ASN A 37 6.57 8.23 1.66
C ASN A 37 5.94 8.24 3.05
N PHE A 38 6.64 7.63 4.02
CA PHE A 38 6.24 7.60 5.42
C PHE A 38 5.93 9.02 5.95
N PRO A 39 4.84 9.22 6.72
CA PRO A 39 4.31 10.55 7.02
C PRO A 39 5.04 11.20 8.21
N HIS A 40 6.37 11.33 8.13
CA HIS A 40 7.25 11.86 9.17
C HIS A 40 6.77 13.20 9.75
N HIS A 41 6.30 14.10 8.89
CA HIS A 41 5.81 15.42 9.32
C HIS A 41 4.60 15.33 10.26
N LEU A 42 3.73 14.33 10.14
CA LEU A 42 2.58 14.14 11.02
C LEU A 42 3.03 13.70 12.42
N TYR A 43 4.00 12.80 12.51
CA TYR A 43 4.61 12.40 13.76
C TYR A 43 5.34 13.56 14.45
N SER A 44 6.08 14.38 13.69
CA SER A 44 6.73 15.59 14.22
C SER A 44 5.76 16.65 14.71
N GLN A 45 4.54 16.72 14.15
CA GLN A 45 3.48 17.59 14.65
C GLN A 45 2.86 17.01 15.92
N ALA A 46 2.54 15.72 15.92
CA ALA A 46 1.97 15.05 17.07
C ALA A 46 2.90 15.10 18.30
N SER A 47 4.22 14.95 18.12
CA SER A 47 5.20 14.98 19.22
C SER A 47 5.25 16.32 19.97
N LYS A 48 4.84 17.42 19.32
CA LYS A 48 4.76 18.77 19.91
C LYS A 48 3.35 19.14 20.39
N ALA A 49 2.37 18.27 20.17
CA ALA A 49 0.99 18.50 20.55
C ALA A 49 0.75 18.24 22.05
N SER A 50 -0.46 18.57 22.51
CA SER A 50 -0.91 18.26 23.88
C SER A 50 -0.88 16.75 24.15
N ALA A 51 -0.81 16.35 25.42
CA ALA A 51 -0.85 14.94 25.81
C ALA A 51 -2.08 14.20 25.24
N GLU A 52 -3.24 14.85 25.29
CA GLU A 52 -4.50 14.32 24.75
C GLU A 52 -4.44 14.17 23.21
N ASP A 53 -3.79 15.11 22.51
CA ASP A 53 -3.64 15.03 21.05
C ASP A 53 -2.61 13.99 20.62
N LYS A 54 -1.55 13.78 21.39
CA LYS A 54 -0.61 12.66 21.21
C LYS A 54 -1.36 11.33 21.31
N LEU A 55 -2.15 11.15 22.37
CA LEU A 55 -2.97 9.94 22.56
C LEU A 55 -3.95 9.74 21.40
N ARG A 56 -4.70 10.77 20.99
CA ARG A 56 -5.63 10.66 19.85
C ARG A 56 -4.93 10.28 18.55
N PHE A 57 -3.74 10.82 18.31
CA PHE A 57 -2.96 10.48 17.13
C PHE A 57 -2.50 9.01 17.17
N THR A 58 -2.02 8.55 18.33
CA THR A 58 -1.67 7.13 18.55
C THR A 58 -2.88 6.21 18.34
N ILE A 59 -4.04 6.54 18.92
CA ILE A 59 -5.29 5.77 18.76
C ILE A 59 -5.65 5.67 17.27
N GLN A 60 -5.63 6.79 16.55
CA GLN A 60 -5.96 6.77 15.11
C GLN A 60 -4.99 5.88 14.32
N ILE A 61 -3.70 5.83 14.66
CA ILE A 61 -2.76 4.90 13.99
C ILE A 61 -3.21 3.45 14.19
N LEU A 62 -3.56 3.07 15.42
CA LEU A 62 -4.00 1.72 15.74
C LEU A 62 -5.33 1.37 15.05
N GLU A 63 -6.28 2.30 15.01
CA GLU A 63 -7.57 2.12 14.30
C GLU A 63 -7.36 1.94 12.78
N GLU A 64 -6.54 2.78 12.15
CA GLU A 64 -6.27 2.69 10.71
C GLU A 64 -5.46 1.41 10.37
N MET A 65 -4.60 0.95 11.28
CA MET A 65 -3.96 -0.37 11.19
C MET A 65 -4.98 -1.49 11.23
N ALA A 66 -5.84 -1.53 12.25
CA ALA A 66 -6.85 -2.58 12.38
C ALA A 66 -7.71 -2.67 11.11
N ALA A 67 -8.21 -1.52 10.62
CA ALA A 67 -9.00 -1.44 9.40
C ALA A 67 -8.25 -1.89 8.13
N LEU A 68 -6.91 -1.81 8.11
CA LEU A 68 -6.10 -2.30 7.00
C LEU A 68 -5.96 -3.82 7.01
N PHE A 69 -5.78 -4.41 8.20
CA PHE A 69 -5.59 -5.86 8.39
C PHE A 69 -6.90 -6.67 8.43
N GLU A 70 -8.06 -6.03 8.67
CA GLU A 70 -9.38 -6.66 8.51
C GLU A 70 -9.69 -7.08 7.06
N LYS A 71 -8.89 -6.62 6.08
CA LYS A 71 -9.04 -7.00 4.66
C LYS A 71 -8.56 -8.42 4.41
N ASP A 72 -8.98 -8.98 3.28
CA ASP A 72 -8.61 -10.34 2.88
C ASP A 72 -7.08 -10.47 2.71
N HIS A 73 -6.48 -11.23 3.61
CA HIS A 73 -5.05 -11.47 3.73
C HIS A 73 -4.69 -12.94 3.45
N LYS A 74 -5.56 -13.73 2.81
CA LYS A 74 -5.30 -15.15 2.47
C LYS A 74 -4.04 -15.39 1.65
N ASN A 75 -3.60 -14.38 0.91
CA ASN A 75 -2.41 -14.42 0.08
C ASN A 75 -1.13 -13.98 0.82
N ALA A 76 -1.24 -13.53 2.08
CA ALA A 76 -0.07 -13.29 2.92
C ALA A 76 0.62 -14.62 3.23
N SER A 77 1.94 -14.60 3.37
CA SER A 77 2.74 -15.81 3.65
C SER A 77 2.78 -16.21 5.13
N TRP A 78 1.94 -15.60 5.97
CA TRP A 78 2.00 -15.71 7.43
C TRP A 78 0.89 -16.65 7.89
N GLU A 79 1.04 -17.28 9.06
CA GLU A 79 -0.01 -18.15 9.61
C GLU A 79 -1.28 -17.33 9.90
N GLU A 80 -2.45 -17.86 9.54
CA GLU A 80 -3.76 -17.18 9.66
C GLU A 80 -3.99 -16.62 11.08
N ASN A 81 -3.71 -17.43 12.10
CA ASN A 81 -3.84 -17.01 13.51
C ASN A 81 -2.93 -15.82 13.89
N THR A 82 -1.88 -15.52 13.12
CA THR A 82 -0.98 -14.39 13.40
C THR A 82 -1.69 -13.06 13.20
N VAL A 83 -2.51 -12.93 12.15
CA VAL A 83 -3.23 -11.69 11.85
C VAL A 83 -4.37 -11.49 12.85
N ASP A 84 -5.09 -12.54 13.19
CA ASP A 84 -6.15 -12.49 14.21
C ASP A 84 -5.62 -12.03 15.57
N HIS A 85 -4.52 -12.62 16.04
CA HIS A 85 -3.88 -12.18 17.28
C HIS A 85 -3.41 -10.73 17.21
N PHE A 86 -2.84 -10.31 16.08
CA PHE A 86 -2.41 -8.93 15.87
C PHE A 86 -3.60 -7.95 15.96
N LEU A 87 -4.70 -8.26 15.27
CA LEU A 87 -5.93 -7.46 15.32
C LEU A 87 -6.50 -7.36 16.73
N ILE A 88 -6.54 -8.47 17.47
CA ILE A 88 -6.98 -8.48 18.88
C ILE A 88 -6.13 -7.51 19.71
N VAL A 89 -4.81 -7.60 19.63
CA VAL A 89 -3.90 -6.76 20.42
C VAL A 89 -4.02 -5.28 20.04
N VAL A 90 -4.01 -4.94 18.75
CA VAL A 90 -4.06 -3.55 18.29
C VAL A 90 -5.39 -2.88 18.66
N THR A 91 -6.51 -3.58 18.49
CA THR A 91 -7.83 -3.06 18.87
C THR A 91 -7.94 -2.88 20.39
N GLN A 92 -7.48 -3.85 21.18
CA GLN A 92 -7.46 -3.71 22.64
C GLN A 92 -6.59 -2.54 23.11
N GLN A 93 -5.45 -2.30 22.47
CA GLN A 93 -4.61 -1.15 22.76
C GLN A 93 -5.30 0.17 22.41
N ALA A 94 -5.98 0.24 21.26
CA ALA A 94 -6.75 1.41 20.85
C ALA A 94 -7.86 1.73 21.86
N ASP A 95 -8.65 0.72 22.24
CA ASP A 95 -9.74 0.86 23.22
C ASP A 95 -9.22 1.28 24.60
N GLY A 96 -8.13 0.66 25.06
CA GLY A 96 -7.48 0.99 26.31
C GLY A 96 -7.01 2.44 26.35
N LEU A 97 -6.33 2.91 25.29
CA LEU A 97 -5.90 4.30 25.19
C LEU A 97 -7.09 5.27 25.07
N HIS A 98 -8.13 4.89 24.32
CA HIS A 98 -9.34 5.69 24.18
C HIS A 98 -10.03 5.92 25.53
N SER A 99 -10.02 4.91 26.41
CA SER A 99 -10.59 5.02 27.76
C SER A 99 -9.93 6.10 28.63
N CYS A 100 -8.68 6.50 28.33
CA CYS A 100 -7.94 7.54 29.05
C CYS A 100 -8.38 8.97 28.68
N ILE A 101 -9.16 9.15 27.61
CA ILE A 101 -9.55 10.46 27.11
C ILE A 101 -10.87 10.89 27.77
N LYS A 102 -10.79 11.81 28.74
CA LYS A 102 -11.95 12.32 29.50
C LYS A 102 -12.96 13.13 28.67
N SER A 103 -12.57 13.56 27.48
CA SER A 103 -13.35 14.43 26.60
C SER A 103 -14.15 13.60 25.60
N HIS A 104 -15.48 13.57 25.77
CA HIS A 104 -16.43 13.10 24.74
C HIS A 104 -16.55 14.08 23.54
N GLY A 105 -15.74 15.14 23.52
CA GLY A 105 -15.69 16.06 22.39
C GLY A 105 -15.16 15.32 21.17
N HIS A 106 -15.96 15.28 20.10
CA HIS A 106 -15.56 14.76 18.80
C HIS A 106 -14.41 15.61 18.21
N LYS A 107 -13.18 15.40 18.68
CA LYS A 107 -12.00 15.99 18.04
C LYS A 107 -11.76 15.24 16.74
N LYS A 108 -11.63 16.02 15.67
CA LYS A 108 -11.56 15.51 14.30
C LYS A 108 -10.28 14.72 14.08
N GLN A 109 -10.40 13.47 13.63
CA GLN A 109 -9.29 12.64 13.18
C GLN A 109 -8.39 13.38 12.17
N ASN A 110 -7.10 13.08 12.19
CA ASN A 110 -6.13 13.59 11.24
C ASN A 110 -6.44 13.07 9.83
N LYS A 111 -7.01 13.94 9.00
CA LYS A 111 -7.37 13.60 7.61
C LYS A 111 -6.18 13.17 6.76
N LYS A 112 -4.99 13.76 6.98
CA LYS A 112 -3.80 13.43 6.20
C LYS A 112 -3.30 12.03 6.53
N LEU A 113 -3.33 11.65 7.80
CA LEU A 113 -3.00 10.28 8.23
C LEU A 113 -3.95 9.27 7.60
N ARG A 114 -5.26 9.53 7.64
CA ARG A 114 -6.26 8.67 6.99
C ARG A 114 -6.02 8.52 5.49
N MET A 115 -5.71 9.62 4.80
CA MET A 115 -5.41 9.58 3.37
C MET A 115 -4.15 8.78 3.06
N TYR A 116 -3.17 8.80 3.96
CA TYR A 116 -1.96 8.00 3.83
C TYR A 116 -2.29 6.49 3.92
N PHE A 117 -3.07 6.03 4.92
CA PHE A 117 -3.49 4.63 5.03
C PHE A 117 -4.37 4.19 3.84
N LYS A 118 -5.21 5.07 3.31
CA LYS A 118 -5.95 4.81 2.07
C LYS A 118 -5.03 4.59 0.87
N ARG A 119 -3.90 5.29 0.77
CA ARG A 119 -2.91 5.05 -0.30
C ARG A 119 -2.23 3.70 -0.13
N LEU A 120 -1.91 3.30 1.10
CA LEU A 120 -1.40 1.96 1.37
C LEU A 120 -2.37 0.87 0.93
N SER A 121 -3.67 1.02 1.25
CA SER A 121 -4.72 0.12 0.74
C SER A 121 -4.69 0.02 -0.78
N HIS A 122 -4.62 1.17 -1.45
CA HIS A 122 -4.65 1.20 -2.90
C HIS A 122 -3.43 0.52 -3.53
N ILE A 123 -2.25 0.66 -2.92
CA ILE A 123 -1.04 -0.07 -3.34
C ILE A 123 -1.25 -1.57 -3.23
N MET A 124 -1.83 -2.05 -2.13
CA MET A 124 -2.13 -3.48 -1.96
C MET A 124 -3.09 -3.99 -3.04
N GLU A 125 -4.14 -3.21 -3.33
CA GLU A 125 -5.12 -3.53 -4.37
C GLU A 125 -4.44 -3.60 -5.76
N GLN A 126 -3.57 -2.63 -6.09
CA GLN A 126 -2.81 -2.61 -7.34
C GLN A 126 -1.86 -3.81 -7.48
N MET A 127 -1.29 -4.28 -6.37
CA MET A 127 -0.45 -5.47 -6.32
C MET A 127 -1.24 -6.78 -6.16
N GLY A 128 -2.57 -6.73 -6.25
CA GLY A 128 -3.43 -7.91 -6.21
C GLY A 128 -3.41 -8.65 -4.87
N HIS A 129 -3.19 -7.93 -3.75
CA HIS A 129 -3.04 -8.51 -2.42
C HIS A 129 -1.98 -9.62 -2.37
N SER A 130 -0.93 -9.54 -3.18
CA SER A 130 0.15 -10.52 -3.21
C SER A 130 0.89 -10.64 -1.87
N ALA A 131 1.61 -11.76 -1.66
CA ALA A 131 2.47 -11.92 -0.49
C ALA A 131 3.51 -10.79 -0.37
N GLU A 132 4.04 -10.31 -1.50
CA GLU A 132 4.96 -9.17 -1.56
C GLU A 132 4.30 -7.88 -1.05
N SER A 133 3.04 -7.63 -1.45
CA SER A 133 2.29 -6.46 -0.98
C SER A 133 2.08 -6.47 0.53
N TRP A 134 1.73 -7.63 1.08
CA TRP A 134 1.55 -7.79 2.52
C TRP A 134 2.86 -7.65 3.29
N GLU A 135 3.97 -8.13 2.73
CA GLU A 135 5.30 -7.95 3.33
C GLU A 135 5.75 -6.48 3.35
N LEU A 136 5.42 -5.71 2.32
CA LEU A 136 5.61 -4.24 2.32
C LEU A 136 4.80 -3.61 3.45
N ILE A 137 3.51 -3.93 3.55
CA ILE A 137 2.63 -3.41 4.60
C ILE A 137 3.18 -3.77 5.99
N ARG A 138 3.62 -5.01 6.22
CA ARG A 138 4.22 -5.40 7.50
C ARG A 138 5.35 -4.50 7.95
N LYS A 139 6.27 -4.18 7.03
CA LYS A 139 7.44 -3.32 7.30
C LYS A 139 7.00 -1.89 7.64
N GLU A 140 6.03 -1.38 6.88
CA GLU A 140 5.48 -0.05 7.12
C GLU A 140 4.77 0.02 8.48
N MET A 141 3.96 -0.98 8.80
CA MET A 141 3.20 -1.08 10.05
C MET A 141 4.13 -1.22 11.26
N LYS A 142 5.21 -2.01 11.14
CA LYS A 142 6.26 -2.07 12.17
C LYS A 142 6.84 -0.68 12.46
N THR A 143 7.14 0.10 11.42
CA THR A 143 7.66 1.46 11.58
C THR A 143 6.65 2.37 12.28
N HIS A 144 5.39 2.32 11.88
CA HIS A 144 4.33 3.07 12.54
C HIS A 144 4.17 2.70 14.03
N LEU A 145 4.20 1.41 14.37
CA LEU A 145 4.12 0.93 15.75
C LEU A 145 5.29 1.44 16.60
N MET A 146 6.53 1.36 16.09
CA MET A 146 7.70 1.90 16.79
C MET A 146 7.57 3.41 17.04
N ARG A 147 7.07 4.17 16.05
CA ARG A 147 6.87 5.62 16.21
C ARG A 147 5.71 5.96 17.15
N ALA A 148 4.64 5.17 17.12
CA ALA A 148 3.48 5.32 18.00
C ALA A 148 3.85 5.02 19.45
N ASP A 149 4.64 3.96 19.69
CA ASP A 149 5.18 3.61 21.00
C ASP A 149 6.09 4.71 21.55
N GLN A 150 7.03 5.23 20.74
CA GLN A 150 7.86 6.37 21.13
C GLN A 150 7.00 7.59 21.51
N LEU A 151 5.95 7.87 20.74
CA LEU A 151 5.05 8.98 20.99
C LEU A 151 4.27 8.80 22.29
N ALA A 152 3.70 7.61 22.53
CA ALA A 152 2.96 7.29 23.73
C ALA A 152 3.87 7.25 24.98
N SER A 153 5.05 6.65 24.86
CA SER A 153 6.05 6.59 25.94
C SER A 153 6.55 7.97 26.36
N SER A 154 6.57 8.96 25.45
CA SER A 154 6.91 10.35 25.78
C SER A 154 5.94 11.00 26.77
N LEU A 155 4.77 10.40 27.02
CA LEU A 155 3.80 10.85 28.03
C LEU A 155 4.16 10.36 29.44
N LEU A 156 5.05 9.37 29.56
CA LEU A 156 5.46 8.77 30.83
C LEU A 156 6.75 9.38 31.37
N THR A 157 7.53 10.03 30.49
CA THR A 157 8.76 10.73 30.87
C THR A 157 8.40 12.14 31.36
N ASN A 158 8.28 12.30 32.68
CA ASN A 158 8.21 13.58 33.37
C ASN A 158 9.61 14.16 33.59
#